data_AF-A0A3D2F9M6-F1
#
_entry.id   AF-A0A3D2F9M6-F1
#
_cell.length_a   1.000
_cell.length_b   1.000
_cell.length_c   1.000
_cell.angle_alpha   90.00
_cell.angle_beta   90.00
_cell.angle_gamma   90.00
#
_symmetry.space_group_name_H-M   'P 1'
#
loop_
_entity.id
_entity.type
_entity.pdbx_description
1 polymer ?
#
loop_
_entity_poly.entity_id
_entity_poly.type
_entity_poly.pdbx_seq_one_letter_code
_entity_poly.pdbx_strand_id
1 'polypeptide(L)'
;MRVLPILMAIIVAIILYFAIIDRDAGRSFLGLTDETTTQDDPQTTASDVVSVKPLIKVVAQHSSSQAIESAVVLRGQTEAARQVEVRSETSATVISPPLPSGTFVEAGQLLCKLDPGTRGASLAEAKSRLAEANSRLAEAQSRVPESRARVIEASARLDEANVNQNAAVKLSEDGFATDTRVKGADAAVAAAEAGVEAAKSGLSAATSGIQSAEAGIESAMAG
;
A
#
# COMPACT_ATOMS: atom_id res chain seq x y z
N MET A 1 -50.91 21.06 -1.07
CA MET A 1 -51.94 21.42 -0.07
C MET A 1 -52.01 20.32 0.97
N ARG A 2 -51.97 20.66 2.27
CA ARG A 2 -51.77 19.70 3.36
C ARG A 2 -53.09 18.95 3.65
N VAL A 3 -53.23 17.74 3.14
CA VAL A 3 -54.39 16.83 3.36
C VAL A 3 -54.36 16.12 4.73
N LEU A 4 -53.20 16.07 5.36
CA LEU A 4 -52.98 15.42 6.67
C LEU A 4 -53.85 15.96 7.83
N PRO A 5 -54.05 17.28 8.02
CA PRO A 5 -54.87 17.79 9.12
C PRO A 5 -56.37 17.49 8.97
N ILE A 6 -56.89 17.42 7.73
CA ILE A 6 -58.32 17.11 7.48
C ILE A 6 -58.60 15.64 7.80
N LEU A 7 -57.67 14.75 7.47
CA LEU A 7 -57.80 13.32 7.76
C LEU A 7 -57.78 13.05 9.28
N MET A 8 -56.92 13.76 10.03
CA MET A 8 -56.90 13.66 11.50
C MET A 8 -58.18 14.21 12.16
N ALA A 9 -58.76 15.29 11.62
CA ALA A 9 -60.03 15.83 12.11
C ALA A 9 -61.20 14.85 11.92
N ILE A 10 -61.24 14.13 10.79
CA ILE A 10 -62.28 13.12 10.52
C ILE A 10 -62.16 11.93 11.50
N ILE A 11 -60.94 11.46 11.76
CA ILE A 11 -60.71 10.36 12.70
C ILE A 11 -61.18 10.73 14.11
N VAL A 12 -60.83 11.92 14.60
CA VAL A 12 -61.24 12.39 15.93
C VAL A 12 -62.77 12.55 16.03
N ALA A 13 -63.43 13.02 14.96
CA ALA A 13 -64.87 13.15 14.92
C ALA A 13 -65.59 11.78 15.00
N ILE A 14 -65.06 10.75 14.32
CA ILE A 14 -65.61 9.39 14.37
C ILE A 14 -65.48 8.81 15.79
N ILE A 15 -64.32 9.00 16.44
CA ILE A 15 -64.10 8.52 17.81
C ILE A 15 -65.08 9.19 18.79
N LEU A 16 -65.26 10.50 18.69
CA LEU A 16 -66.22 11.24 19.53
C LEU A 16 -67.67 10.82 19.27
N TYR A 17 -68.03 10.56 18.01
CA TYR A 17 -69.36 10.09 17.63
C TYR A 17 -69.69 8.73 18.28
N PHE A 18 -68.78 7.75 18.19
CA PHE A 18 -68.95 6.43 18.82
C PHE A 18 -68.96 6.50 20.36
N ALA A 19 -68.25 7.45 20.96
CA ALA A 19 -68.23 7.62 22.42
C ALA A 19 -69.53 8.23 23.00
N ILE A 20 -70.23 9.05 22.21
CA ILE A 20 -71.37 9.87 22.69
C ILE A 20 -72.73 9.31 22.28
N ILE A 21 -72.89 8.81 21.05
CA ILE A 21 -74.20 8.44 20.51
C ILE A 21 -74.49 6.94 20.60
N ASP A 22 -73.49 6.08 20.32
CA ASP A 22 -73.69 4.63 20.19
C ASP A 22 -72.82 3.88 21.23
N ARG A 23 -72.90 4.35 22.49
CA ARG A 23 -72.03 3.93 23.59
C ARG A 23 -72.05 2.42 23.86
N ASP A 24 -73.16 1.74 23.56
CA ASP A 24 -73.32 0.31 23.81
C ASP A 24 -72.77 -0.55 22.65
N ALA A 25 -72.88 -0.09 21.40
CA ALA A 25 -72.23 -0.72 20.25
C ALA A 25 -70.70 -0.61 20.32
N GLY A 26 -70.17 0.55 20.72
CA GLY A 26 -68.73 0.75 20.91
C GLY A 26 -68.12 -0.10 22.03
N ARG A 27 -68.87 -0.35 23.12
CA ARG A 27 -68.43 -1.21 24.23
C ARG A 27 -68.42 -2.71 23.88
N SER A 28 -69.32 -3.13 22.98
CA SER A 28 -69.34 -4.50 22.45
C SER A 28 -68.17 -4.78 21.47
N PHE A 29 -67.71 -3.77 20.72
CA PHE A 29 -66.52 -3.88 19.85
C PHE A 29 -65.20 -3.83 20.63
N LEU A 30 -65.18 -3.16 21.79
CA LEU A 30 -64.01 -3.06 22.67
C LEU A 30 -63.87 -4.18 23.71
N GLY A 31 -64.78 -5.17 23.72
CA GLY A 31 -64.67 -6.37 24.56
C GLY A 31 -64.78 -6.14 26.08
N LEU A 32 -65.41 -5.04 26.50
CA LEU A 32 -65.61 -4.70 27.92
C LEU A 32 -67.09 -4.89 28.30
N THR A 33 -67.51 -6.15 28.47
CA THR A 33 -68.82 -6.52 29.00
C THR A 33 -68.70 -7.01 30.45
N ASP A 34 -69.23 -6.22 31.38
CA ASP A 34 -69.58 -6.66 32.75
C ASP A 34 -70.83 -7.54 32.66
N GLU A 35 -70.70 -8.83 32.97
CA GLU A 35 -71.84 -9.71 33.24
C GLU A 35 -72.27 -9.57 34.71
N THR A 36 -73.37 -8.87 34.94
CA THR A 36 -74.21 -9.05 36.13
C THR A 36 -75.57 -9.55 35.64
N THR A 37 -75.93 -10.80 35.94
CA THR A 37 -77.31 -11.29 35.74
C THR A 37 -77.84 -11.90 37.03
N THR A 38 -78.84 -11.20 37.58
CA THR A 38 -79.76 -11.58 38.65
C THR A 38 -80.72 -12.67 38.16
N GLN A 39 -81.03 -13.65 39.01
CA GLN A 39 -82.15 -14.57 38.82
C GLN A 39 -82.82 -14.86 40.16
N ASP A 40 -84.14 -14.63 40.23
CA ASP A 40 -85.01 -14.66 41.42
C ASP A 40 -86.10 -15.75 41.23
N ASP A 41 -86.07 -16.75 42.13
CA ASP A 41 -87.08 -17.68 42.73
C ASP A 41 -88.31 -18.26 41.93
N PRO A 42 -89.06 -19.31 42.39
CA PRO A 42 -89.11 -19.93 43.73
C PRO A 42 -89.22 -21.48 43.87
N GLN A 43 -89.12 -21.89 45.15
CA GLN A 43 -89.33 -23.20 45.80
C GLN A 43 -90.53 -24.08 45.34
N THR A 44 -90.38 -25.41 45.44
CA THR A 44 -91.13 -26.31 46.39
C THR A 44 -90.84 -27.82 46.19
N THR A 45 -90.78 -28.55 47.33
CA THR A 45 -90.75 -30.03 47.58
C THR A 45 -89.45 -30.80 47.27
N ALA A 46 -88.93 -31.73 48.08
CA ALA A 46 -89.38 -32.34 49.33
C ALA A 46 -88.16 -32.77 50.18
N SER A 47 -88.38 -32.88 51.48
CA SER A 47 -87.44 -33.42 52.47
C SER A 47 -87.03 -34.86 52.16
N ASP A 48 -85.72 -35.16 52.22
CA ASP A 48 -85.28 -36.37 52.91
C ASP A 48 -83.84 -36.24 53.41
N VAL A 49 -83.63 -36.72 54.64
CA VAL A 49 -82.44 -36.50 55.48
C VAL A 49 -81.57 -37.76 55.43
N VAL A 50 -80.37 -37.67 54.85
CA VAL A 50 -79.24 -38.53 55.26
C VAL A 50 -77.93 -37.75 55.15
N SER A 51 -77.36 -37.45 56.31
CA SER A 51 -76.02 -36.89 56.51
C SER A 51 -74.96 -37.93 56.11
N VAL A 52 -74.19 -37.65 55.04
CA VAL A 52 -72.93 -38.32 54.72
C VAL A 52 -71.86 -37.26 54.44
N LYS A 53 -70.81 -37.31 55.27
CA LYS A 53 -69.58 -36.50 55.33
C LYS A 53 -69.19 -35.78 54.01
N PRO A 54 -68.85 -34.47 54.03
CA PRO A 54 -68.53 -33.73 52.81
C PRO A 54 -67.21 -34.22 52.20
N LEU A 55 -67.28 -34.81 51.00
CA LEU A 55 -66.11 -35.08 50.18
C LEU A 55 -65.64 -33.77 49.54
N ILE A 56 -64.33 -33.53 49.60
CA ILE A 56 -63.69 -32.28 49.21
C ILE A 56 -63.81 -32.12 47.69
N LYS A 57 -64.41 -31.01 47.23
CA LYS A 57 -64.45 -30.66 45.81
C LYS A 57 -63.04 -30.25 45.36
N VAL A 58 -62.46 -31.02 44.45
CA VAL A 58 -61.19 -30.68 43.79
C VAL A 58 -61.47 -30.16 42.39
N VAL A 59 -60.80 -29.06 42.04
CA VAL A 59 -60.76 -28.53 40.67
C VAL A 59 -59.50 -29.09 40.01
N ALA A 60 -59.68 -29.88 38.97
CA ALA A 60 -58.57 -30.41 38.18
C ALA A 60 -58.48 -29.67 36.84
N GLN A 61 -57.29 -29.20 36.48
CA GLN A 61 -57.00 -28.62 35.18
C GLN A 61 -56.29 -29.66 34.31
N HIS A 62 -56.89 -30.04 33.18
CA HIS A 62 -56.25 -30.94 32.23
C HIS A 62 -55.11 -30.20 31.52
N SER A 63 -53.87 -30.65 31.73
CA SER A 63 -52.67 -30.09 31.09
C SER A 63 -52.46 -30.77 29.73
N SER A 64 -52.52 -29.99 28.65
CA SER A 64 -52.13 -30.42 27.30
C SER A 64 -50.78 -29.81 26.93
N SER A 65 -49.86 -30.60 26.39
CA SER A 65 -48.52 -30.15 25.98
C SER A 65 -48.62 -29.08 24.89
N GLN A 66 -48.05 -27.91 25.16
CA GLN A 66 -47.83 -26.84 24.18
C GLN A 66 -46.37 -26.40 24.30
N ALA A 67 -45.70 -26.20 23.16
CA ALA A 67 -44.36 -25.67 23.13
C ALA A 67 -44.40 -24.18 23.52
N ILE A 68 -43.79 -23.84 24.65
CA ILE A 68 -43.66 -22.45 25.11
C ILE A 68 -42.38 -21.88 24.50
N GLU A 69 -42.53 -21.02 23.50
CA GLU A 69 -41.41 -20.27 22.94
C GLU A 69 -41.10 -19.09 23.86
N SER A 70 -40.06 -19.24 24.69
CA SER A 70 -39.53 -18.18 25.54
C SER A 70 -38.59 -17.30 24.71
N ALA A 71 -39.03 -16.09 24.37
CA ALA A 71 -38.18 -15.09 23.74
C ALA A 71 -37.50 -14.23 24.81
N VAL A 72 -36.16 -14.24 24.82
CA VAL A 72 -35.35 -13.38 25.70
C VAL A 72 -35.05 -12.07 24.99
N VAL A 73 -35.48 -10.94 25.58
CA VAL A 73 -35.17 -9.61 25.05
C VAL A 73 -33.73 -9.26 25.40
N LEU A 74 -32.86 -9.27 24.38
CA LEU A 74 -31.45 -8.89 24.50
C LEU A 74 -31.21 -7.52 23.87
N ARG A 75 -30.28 -6.76 24.44
CA ARG A 75 -29.77 -5.52 23.85
C ARG A 75 -28.41 -5.79 23.25
N GLY A 76 -28.24 -5.43 21.98
CA GLY A 76 -26.98 -5.54 21.27
C GLY A 76 -26.59 -4.19 20.67
N GLN A 77 -25.29 -4.00 20.47
CA GLN A 77 -24.73 -2.90 19.69
C GLN A 77 -24.12 -3.48 18.41
N THR A 78 -24.30 -2.79 17.28
CA THR A 78 -23.67 -3.17 16.02
C THR A 78 -22.34 -2.45 15.88
N GLU A 79 -21.29 -3.19 15.59
CA GLU A 79 -19.96 -2.66 15.32
C GLU A 79 -19.50 -3.05 13.91
N ALA A 80 -18.50 -2.34 13.40
CA ALA A 80 -17.93 -2.66 12.11
C ALA A 80 -17.27 -4.05 12.14
N ALA A 81 -17.60 -4.91 11.18
CA ALA A 81 -16.97 -6.23 11.07
C ALA A 81 -15.45 -6.15 10.82
N ARG A 82 -14.97 -5.02 10.26
CA ARG A 82 -13.55 -4.72 10.08
C ARG A 82 -13.34 -3.21 10.20
N GLN A 83 -12.33 -2.82 10.97
CA GLN A 83 -11.85 -1.45 11.07
C GLN A 83 -10.41 -1.38 10.58
N VAL A 84 -10.10 -0.39 9.74
CA VAL A 84 -8.77 -0.17 9.19
C VAL A 84 -8.40 1.28 9.38
N GLU A 85 -7.18 1.52 9.84
CA GLU A 85 -6.60 2.86 9.92
C GLU A 85 -5.66 3.06 8.73
N VAL A 86 -5.97 4.02 7.87
CA VAL A 86 -5.16 4.36 6.70
C VAL A 86 -4.24 5.53 7.07
N ARG A 87 -2.93 5.33 6.92
CA ARG A 87 -1.90 6.34 7.19
C ARG A 87 -0.97 6.48 5.99
N SER A 88 -0.34 7.64 5.85
CA SER A 88 0.71 7.84 4.86
C SER A 88 2.05 7.27 5.35
N GLU A 89 2.82 6.69 4.44
CA GLU A 89 4.19 6.24 4.73
C GLU A 89 5.15 7.42 4.95
N THR A 90 4.90 8.54 4.24
CA THR A 90 5.72 9.75 4.32
C THR A 90 4.96 10.89 4.97
N SER A 91 5.67 11.73 5.72
CA SER A 91 5.14 12.97 6.28
C SER A 91 5.18 14.10 5.25
N ALA A 92 4.06 14.81 5.08
CA ALA A 92 3.95 15.99 4.23
C ALA A 92 2.65 16.77 4.51
N THR A 93 2.58 18.00 4.01
CA THR A 93 1.37 18.81 4.06
C THR A 93 0.30 18.26 3.12
N VAL A 94 -0.96 18.19 3.58
CA VAL A 94 -2.09 17.77 2.75
C VAL A 94 -2.57 18.96 1.91
N ILE A 95 -2.63 18.79 0.59
CA ILE A 95 -3.06 19.84 -0.36
C ILE A 95 -4.44 19.58 -0.96
N SER A 96 -5.00 18.39 -0.77
CA SER A 96 -6.36 18.06 -1.24
C SER A 96 -7.43 18.51 -0.25
N PRO A 97 -8.62 18.89 -0.72
CA PRO A 97 -9.77 19.06 0.16
C PRO A 97 -10.13 17.73 0.85
N PRO A 98 -10.51 17.75 2.14
CA PRO A 98 -10.85 16.53 2.88
C PRO A 98 -12.18 15.94 2.40
N LEU A 99 -12.25 14.62 2.29
CA LEU A 99 -13.52 13.94 2.05
C LEU A 99 -14.40 14.00 3.31
N PRO A 100 -15.71 14.24 3.18
CA PRO A 100 -16.60 14.28 4.32
C PRO A 100 -16.76 12.90 4.95
N SER A 101 -16.97 12.88 6.27
CA SER A 101 -17.26 11.65 7.01
C SER A 101 -18.54 10.98 6.51
N GLY A 102 -18.54 9.65 6.44
CA GLY A 102 -19.66 8.85 5.94
C GLY A 102 -19.69 8.65 4.42
N THR A 103 -18.69 9.15 3.68
CA THR A 103 -18.55 8.88 2.24
C THR A 103 -18.12 7.43 2.00
N PHE A 104 -18.81 6.73 1.11
CA PHE A 104 -18.36 5.43 0.61
C PHE A 104 -17.17 5.61 -0.32
N VAL A 105 -16.11 4.82 -0.11
CA VAL A 105 -14.89 4.88 -0.90
C VAL A 105 -14.60 3.54 -1.56
N GLU A 106 -14.12 3.59 -2.79
CA GLU A 106 -13.70 2.40 -3.55
C GLU A 106 -12.21 2.10 -3.36
N ALA A 107 -11.79 0.88 -3.67
CA ALA A 107 -10.38 0.50 -3.62
C ALA A 107 -9.57 1.32 -4.64
N GLY A 108 -8.48 1.94 -4.17
CA GLY A 108 -7.62 2.79 -4.99
C GLY A 108 -8.09 4.24 -5.15
N GLN A 109 -9.22 4.62 -4.53
CA GLN A 109 -9.66 6.01 -4.53
C GLN A 109 -8.70 6.89 -3.73
N LEU A 110 -8.32 8.04 -4.31
CA LEU A 110 -7.48 9.03 -3.66
C LEU A 110 -8.22 9.67 -2.48
N LEU A 111 -7.77 9.40 -1.25
CA LEU A 111 -8.34 9.98 -0.03
C LEU A 111 -7.68 11.31 0.36
N CYS A 112 -6.35 11.38 0.26
CA CYS A 112 -5.59 12.58 0.53
C CYS A 112 -4.41 12.69 -0.44
N LYS A 113 -4.16 13.91 -0.93
CA LYS A 113 -2.98 14.24 -1.72
C LYS A 113 -1.99 15.01 -0.86
N LEU A 114 -0.79 14.46 -0.75
CA LEU A 114 0.33 15.09 -0.07
C LEU A 114 1.11 16.00 -1.02
N ASP A 115 1.63 17.10 -0.51
CA ASP A 115 2.55 17.97 -1.22
C ASP A 115 3.90 17.25 -1.46
N PRO A 116 4.36 17.09 -2.72
CA PRO A 116 5.68 16.55 -2.98
C PRO A 116 6.82 17.40 -2.42
N GLY A 117 6.62 18.70 -2.18
CA GLY A 117 7.65 19.61 -1.66
C GLY A 117 8.93 19.59 -2.52
N THR A 118 10.08 19.39 -1.88
CA THR A 118 11.40 19.37 -2.54
C THR A 118 11.74 18.06 -3.25
N ARG A 119 10.91 17.02 -3.13
CA ARG A 119 11.22 15.68 -3.70
C ARG A 119 11.47 15.71 -5.20
N GLY A 120 10.75 16.56 -5.93
CA GLY A 120 10.98 16.76 -7.37
C GLY A 120 12.35 17.36 -7.67
N ALA A 121 12.79 18.34 -6.87
CA ALA A 121 14.10 18.95 -7.01
C ALA A 121 15.22 17.97 -6.63
N SER A 122 15.07 17.20 -5.55
CA SER A 122 16.03 16.16 -5.16
C SER A 122 16.16 15.08 -6.23
N LEU A 123 15.07 14.68 -6.88
CA LEU A 123 15.09 13.74 -8.01
C LEU A 123 15.81 14.33 -9.23
N ALA A 124 15.58 15.61 -9.54
CA ALA A 124 16.27 16.28 -10.63
C ALA A 124 17.79 16.42 -10.37
N GLU A 125 18.17 16.69 -9.12
CA GLU A 125 19.56 16.74 -8.68
C GLU A 125 20.24 15.37 -8.79
N ALA A 126 19.61 14.31 -8.28
CA ALA A 126 20.13 12.95 -8.40
C ALA A 126 20.33 12.52 -9.86
N LYS A 127 19.35 12.82 -10.73
CA LYS A 127 19.48 12.60 -12.19
C LYS A 127 20.64 13.37 -12.80
N SER A 128 20.87 14.61 -12.36
CA SER A 128 21.98 15.44 -12.86
C SER A 128 23.33 14.86 -12.43
N ARG A 129 23.46 14.38 -11.19
CA ARG A 129 24.66 13.68 -10.71
C ARG A 129 24.95 12.40 -11.51
N LEU A 130 23.91 11.64 -11.84
CA LEU A 130 24.03 10.45 -12.70
C LEU A 130 24.49 10.84 -14.12
N ALA A 131 23.95 11.90 -14.70
CA ALA A 131 24.36 12.39 -16.02
C ALA A 131 25.83 12.87 -16.02
N GLU A 132 26.27 13.54 -14.95
CA GLU A 132 27.66 13.93 -14.77
C GLU A 132 28.59 12.71 -14.66
N ALA A 133 28.20 11.70 -13.88
CA ALA A 133 28.97 10.45 -13.74
C ALA A 133 29.11 9.71 -15.08
N ASN A 134 28.04 9.64 -15.88
CA ASN A 134 28.07 9.07 -17.23
C ASN A 134 29.00 9.86 -18.18
N SER A 135 29.01 11.19 -18.06
CA SER A 135 29.90 12.03 -18.87
C SER A 135 31.37 11.76 -18.53
N ARG A 136 31.70 11.60 -17.25
CA ARG A 136 33.04 11.21 -16.80
C ARG A 136 33.46 9.83 -17.30
N LEU A 137 32.53 8.87 -17.36
CA LEU A 137 32.80 7.55 -17.96
C LEU A 137 33.13 7.67 -19.45
N ALA A 138 32.37 8.46 -20.20
CA ALA A 138 32.64 8.69 -21.63
C ALA A 138 34.00 9.36 -21.86
N GLU A 139 34.38 10.32 -21.00
CA GLU A 139 35.71 10.93 -21.03
C GLU A 139 36.83 9.91 -20.72
N ALA A 140 36.64 9.06 -19.70
CA ALA A 140 37.59 8.00 -19.36
C ALA A 140 37.76 6.98 -20.50
N GLN A 141 36.66 6.59 -21.14
CA GLN A 141 36.67 5.72 -22.32
C GLN A 141 37.41 6.35 -23.50
N SER A 142 37.27 7.67 -23.70
CA SER A 142 37.95 8.40 -24.77
C SER A 142 39.47 8.47 -24.57
N ARG A 143 39.96 8.37 -23.33
CA ARG A 143 41.41 8.34 -23.03
C ARG A 143 42.08 7.00 -23.37
N VAL A 144 41.33 5.90 -23.40
CA VAL A 144 41.88 4.56 -23.75
C VAL A 144 42.44 4.48 -25.17
N PRO A 145 41.75 4.90 -26.24
CA PRO A 145 42.31 4.88 -27.58
C PRO A 145 43.53 5.83 -27.69
N GLU A 146 43.52 6.97 -26.98
CA GLU A 146 44.69 7.86 -26.92
C GLU A 146 45.90 7.15 -26.28
N SER A 147 45.74 6.54 -25.11
CA SER A 147 46.81 5.77 -24.46
C SER A 147 47.26 4.58 -25.28
N ARG A 148 46.33 3.90 -25.99
CA ARG A 148 46.67 2.80 -26.90
C ARG A 148 47.51 3.29 -28.08
N ALA A 149 47.20 4.45 -28.65
CA ALA A 149 48.00 5.05 -29.71
C ALA A 149 49.44 5.34 -29.22
N ARG A 150 49.60 5.82 -27.98
CA ARG A 150 50.93 6.01 -27.38
C ARG A 150 51.71 4.71 -27.20
N VAL A 151 51.04 3.61 -26.84
CA VAL A 151 51.69 2.29 -26.79
C VAL A 151 52.16 1.85 -28.19
N ILE A 152 51.33 2.05 -29.21
CA ILE A 152 51.69 1.73 -30.60
C ILE A 152 52.89 2.56 -31.05
N GLU A 153 52.87 3.87 -30.80
CA GLU A 153 54.00 4.78 -31.10
C GLU A 153 55.29 4.35 -30.39
N ALA A 154 55.22 4.04 -29.09
CA ALA A 154 56.37 3.57 -28.33
C ALA A 154 56.89 2.22 -28.85
N SER A 155 55.99 1.30 -29.23
CA SER A 155 56.39 0.01 -29.80
C SER A 155 57.07 0.16 -31.15
N ALA A 156 56.61 1.08 -32.01
CA ALA A 156 57.25 1.35 -33.29
C ALA A 156 58.68 1.92 -33.09
N ARG A 157 58.89 2.75 -32.06
CA ARG A 157 60.24 3.24 -31.70
C ARG A 157 61.14 2.13 -31.18
N LEU A 158 60.60 1.17 -30.43
CA LEU A 158 61.34 -0.01 -30.00
C LEU A 158 61.73 -0.89 -31.19
N ASP A 159 60.82 -1.09 -32.14
CA ASP A 159 61.10 -1.86 -33.36
C ASP A 159 62.20 -1.18 -34.19
N GLU A 160 62.15 0.15 -34.33
CA GLU A 160 63.21 0.93 -34.98
C GLU A 160 64.56 0.77 -34.26
N ALA A 161 64.57 0.88 -32.92
CA ALA A 161 65.77 0.68 -32.12
C ALA A 161 66.35 -0.74 -32.28
N ASN A 162 65.50 -1.76 -32.30
CA ASN A 162 65.88 -3.16 -32.51
C ASN A 162 66.49 -3.40 -33.90
N VAL A 163 65.90 -2.80 -34.95
CA VAL A 163 66.46 -2.88 -36.31
C VAL A 163 67.85 -2.23 -36.36
N ASN A 164 68.01 -1.07 -35.72
CA ASN A 164 69.30 -0.38 -35.64
C ASN A 164 70.34 -1.16 -34.84
N GLN A 165 69.93 -1.81 -33.74
CA GLN A 165 70.79 -2.68 -32.93
C GLN A 165 71.26 -3.88 -33.76
N ASN A 166 70.35 -4.56 -34.44
CA ASN A 166 70.67 -5.70 -35.30
C ASN A 166 71.64 -5.30 -36.43
N ALA A 167 71.42 -4.14 -37.06
CA ALA A 167 72.34 -3.61 -38.06
C ALA A 167 73.73 -3.32 -37.47
N ALA A 168 73.81 -2.74 -36.27
CA ALA A 168 75.07 -2.45 -35.59
C ALA A 168 75.84 -3.73 -35.21
N VAL A 169 75.15 -4.75 -34.72
CA VAL A 169 75.72 -6.06 -34.38
C VAL A 169 76.32 -6.71 -35.64
N LYS A 170 75.55 -6.81 -36.73
CA LYS A 170 76.03 -7.41 -38.00
C LYS A 170 77.23 -6.66 -38.58
N LEU A 171 77.21 -5.33 -38.59
CA LEU A 171 78.37 -4.55 -39.05
C LEU A 171 79.60 -4.74 -38.15
N SER A 172 79.40 -4.98 -36.85
CA SER A 172 80.50 -5.24 -35.92
C SER A 172 81.11 -6.63 -36.15
N GLU A 173 80.28 -7.64 -36.44
CA GLU A 173 80.74 -8.99 -36.81
C GLU A 173 81.57 -8.97 -38.09
N ASP A 174 81.18 -8.16 -39.07
CA ASP A 174 81.92 -7.96 -40.32
C ASP A 174 83.16 -7.04 -40.16
N GLY A 175 83.42 -6.53 -38.95
CA GLY A 175 84.60 -5.70 -38.63
C GLY A 175 84.48 -4.22 -39.02
N PHE A 176 83.31 -3.75 -39.44
CA PHE A 176 83.08 -2.38 -39.91
C PHE A 176 82.53 -1.43 -38.82
N ALA A 177 82.08 -1.95 -37.67
CA ALA A 177 81.62 -1.15 -36.53
C ALA A 177 82.45 -1.39 -35.25
N THR A 178 82.49 -0.38 -34.38
CA THR A 178 83.16 -0.43 -33.08
C THR A 178 82.23 -0.97 -31.99
N ASP A 179 82.79 -1.62 -30.96
CA ASP A 179 82.03 -2.06 -29.77
C ASP A 179 81.22 -0.93 -29.11
N THR A 180 81.74 0.30 -29.17
CA THR A 180 81.05 1.49 -28.66
C THR A 180 79.75 1.78 -29.41
N ARG A 181 79.68 1.43 -30.71
CA ARG A 181 78.47 1.59 -31.54
C ARG A 181 77.39 0.59 -31.13
N VAL A 182 77.77 -0.68 -30.91
CA VAL A 182 76.87 -1.74 -30.46
C VAL A 182 76.30 -1.42 -29.08
N LYS A 183 77.16 -1.05 -28.11
CA LYS A 183 76.71 -0.67 -26.76
C LYS A 183 75.82 0.58 -26.76
N GLY A 184 76.08 1.52 -27.66
CA GLY A 184 75.23 2.70 -27.83
C GLY A 184 73.83 2.35 -28.35
N ALA A 185 73.74 1.39 -29.26
CA ALA A 185 72.45 0.92 -29.77
C ALA A 185 71.74 -0.02 -28.76
N ASP A 186 72.46 -0.79 -27.94
CA ASP A 186 71.87 -1.57 -26.82
C ASP A 186 71.20 -0.62 -25.82
N ALA A 187 71.90 0.48 -25.48
CA ALA A 187 71.34 1.51 -24.61
C ALA A 187 70.10 2.19 -25.23
N ALA A 188 70.05 2.33 -26.56
CA ALA A 188 68.89 2.86 -27.27
C ALA A 188 67.69 1.91 -27.24
N VAL A 189 67.92 0.59 -27.39
CA VAL A 189 66.88 -0.43 -27.22
C VAL A 189 66.35 -0.40 -25.79
N ALA A 190 67.22 -0.43 -24.78
CA ALA A 190 66.81 -0.37 -23.38
C ALA A 190 65.98 0.89 -23.06
N ALA A 191 66.35 2.04 -23.63
CA ALA A 191 65.58 3.27 -23.50
C ALA A 191 64.20 3.18 -24.17
N ALA A 192 64.11 2.56 -25.35
CA ALA A 192 62.86 2.36 -26.06
C ALA A 192 61.94 1.35 -25.34
N GLU A 193 62.49 0.28 -24.78
CA GLU A 193 61.75 -0.69 -23.94
C GLU A 193 61.14 -0.01 -22.71
N ALA A 194 61.92 0.81 -22.01
CA ALA A 194 61.42 1.61 -20.89
C ALA A 194 60.29 2.56 -21.33
N GLY A 195 60.39 3.13 -22.54
CA GLY A 195 59.33 3.95 -23.14
C GLY A 195 58.03 3.16 -23.40
N VAL A 196 58.13 1.93 -23.90
CA VAL A 196 56.96 1.04 -24.09
C VAL A 196 56.32 0.70 -22.74
N GLU A 197 57.11 0.39 -21.72
CA GLU A 197 56.59 0.03 -20.41
C GLU A 197 55.89 1.22 -19.72
N ALA A 198 56.46 2.42 -19.86
CA ALA A 198 55.80 3.65 -19.42
C ALA A 198 54.47 3.89 -20.14
N ALA A 199 54.41 3.65 -21.46
CA ALA A 199 53.18 3.78 -22.23
C ALA A 199 52.12 2.73 -21.83
N LYS A 200 52.51 1.48 -21.58
CA LYS A 200 51.63 0.42 -21.06
C LYS A 200 51.09 0.76 -19.68
N SER A 201 51.94 1.27 -18.79
CA SER A 201 51.53 1.76 -17.47
C SER A 201 50.51 2.89 -17.58
N GLY A 202 50.71 3.82 -18.54
CA GLY A 202 49.73 4.86 -18.87
C GLY A 202 48.40 4.33 -19.40
N LEU A 203 48.42 3.26 -20.21
CA LEU A 203 47.20 2.57 -20.65
C LEU A 203 46.49 1.88 -19.47
N SER A 204 47.22 1.21 -18.59
CA SER A 204 46.65 0.61 -17.38
C SER A 204 46.00 1.68 -16.49
N ALA A 205 46.64 2.83 -16.30
CA ALA A 205 46.07 3.95 -15.56
C ALA A 205 44.78 4.48 -16.20
N ALA A 206 44.70 4.55 -17.53
CA ALA A 206 43.48 4.92 -18.24
C ALA A 206 42.35 3.89 -18.01
N THR A 207 42.66 2.59 -18.02
CA THR A 207 41.67 1.54 -17.72
C THR A 207 41.20 1.57 -16.27
N SER A 208 42.08 1.83 -15.31
CA SER A 208 41.70 2.05 -13.91
C SER A 208 40.85 3.32 -13.73
N GLY A 209 41.08 4.33 -14.56
CA GLY A 209 40.22 5.51 -14.65
C GLY A 209 38.79 5.19 -15.07
N ILE A 210 38.59 4.24 -15.99
CA ILE A 210 37.26 3.74 -16.36
C ILE A 210 36.59 3.07 -15.16
N GLN A 211 37.28 2.15 -14.50
CA GLN A 211 36.73 1.45 -13.32
C GLN A 211 36.35 2.43 -12.21
N SER A 212 37.14 3.50 -12.02
CA SER A 212 36.83 4.56 -11.06
C SER A 212 35.58 5.36 -11.48
N ALA A 213 35.39 5.62 -12.77
CA ALA A 213 34.21 6.28 -13.28
C ALA A 213 32.95 5.39 -13.17
N GLU A 214 33.08 4.09 -13.41
CA GLU A 214 32.01 3.10 -13.20
C GLU A 214 31.57 3.04 -11.73
N ALA A 215 32.52 3.00 -10.80
CA ALA A 215 32.23 3.09 -9.36
C ALA A 215 31.55 4.43 -8.99
N GLY A 216 31.91 5.52 -9.68
CA GLY A 216 31.25 6.81 -9.53
C GLY A 216 29.79 6.79 -9.98
N ILE A 217 29.48 6.05 -11.06
CA ILE A 217 28.11 5.83 -11.53
C ILE A 217 27.32 4.99 -10.53
N GLU A 218 27.90 3.93 -10.00
CA GLU A 218 27.25 3.08 -8.99
C GLU A 218 26.93 3.89 -7.72
N SER A 219 27.86 4.72 -7.26
CA SER A 219 27.65 5.64 -6.13
C SER A 219 26.53 6.66 -6.41
N ALA A 220 26.46 7.20 -7.63
CA ALA A 220 25.38 8.11 -8.05
C ALA A 220 24.01 7.43 -8.20
N MET A 221 23.97 6.11 -8.40
CA MET A 221 22.72 5.33 -8.41
C MET A 221 22.28 4.90 -7.00
N ALA A 222 23.23 4.70 -6.09
CA ALA A 222 22.96 4.26 -4.72
C ALA A 222 22.48 5.40 -3.79
N GLY A 223 22.82 6.65 -4.10
CA GLY A 223 22.40 7.84 -3.35
C GLY A 223 21.12 8.47 -3.86
#